data_AF-A0A3M1HT48-F1
#
_entry.id   AF-A0A3M1HT48-F1
#
_cell.length_a   1.000
_cell.length_b   1.000
_cell.length_c   1.000
_cell.angle_alpha   90.00
_cell.angle_beta   90.00
_cell.angle_gamma   90.00
#
_symmetry.space_group_name_H-M   'P 1'
#
loop_
_entity.id
_entity.type
_entity.pdbx_description
1 polymer ?
#
loop_
_entity_poly.entity_id
_entity_poly.type
_entity_poly.pdbx_seq_one_letter_code
_entity_poly.pdbx_strand_id
1 'polypeptide(L)'
;MRNTRNALGLMLAGMMLGAGLAQAADSFLGIPRFKGVKPLKDRTYQEACGECHFAYFPGLLPARSWKRLMEPKNLENHFGENAELDEEDRRYI
;
A
#
# COMPACT_ATOMS: atom_id res chain seq x y z
N MET A 1 -26.71 27.86 -31.96
CA MET A 1 -26.06 26.54 -31.72
C MET A 1 -24.62 26.60 -31.16
N ARG A 2 -24.05 27.76 -30.79
CA ARG A 2 -22.70 27.84 -30.17
C ARG A 2 -22.70 27.71 -28.63
N ASN A 3 -23.83 27.95 -27.97
CA ASN A 3 -23.91 28.03 -26.50
C ASN A 3 -23.92 26.65 -25.81
N THR A 4 -24.43 25.61 -26.47
CA THR A 4 -24.53 24.25 -25.92
C THR A 4 -23.19 23.52 -25.88
N ARG A 5 -22.26 23.85 -26.79
CA ARG A 5 -20.91 23.24 -26.85
C ARG A 5 -20.04 23.72 -25.68
N ASN A 6 -20.19 24.98 -25.29
CA ASN A 6 -19.46 25.56 -24.15
C ASN A 6 -20.06 25.09 -22.82
N ALA A 7 -21.38 24.96 -22.73
CA ALA A 7 -22.05 24.40 -21.55
C ALA A 7 -21.68 22.94 -21.29
N LEU A 8 -21.57 22.12 -22.35
CA LEU A 8 -21.15 20.72 -22.23
C LEU A 8 -19.67 20.60 -21.81
N GLY A 9 -18.80 21.45 -22.34
CA GLY A 9 -17.39 21.52 -21.94
C GLY A 9 -17.20 21.95 -20.47
N LEU A 10 -18.00 22.92 -20.01
CA LEU A 10 -18.00 23.37 -18.61
C LEU A 10 -18.57 22.30 -17.65
N MET A 11 -19.59 21.56 -18.06
CA MET A 11 -20.11 20.43 -17.26
C MET A 11 -19.11 19.27 -17.14
N LEU A 12 -18.42 18.92 -18.24
CA LEU A 12 -17.38 17.87 -18.21
C LEU A 12 -16.17 18.28 -17.37
N ALA A 13 -15.74 19.54 -17.44
CA ALA A 13 -14.68 20.07 -16.58
C ALA A 13 -15.07 20.07 -15.09
N GLY A 14 -16.32 20.42 -14.78
CA GLY A 14 -16.84 20.40 -13.41
C GLY A 14 -16.90 18.99 -12.80
N MET A 15 -17.19 17.97 -13.61
CA MET A 15 -17.25 16.58 -13.15
C MET A 15 -15.87 15.98 -12.83
N MET A 16 -14.81 16.40 -13.56
CA MET A 16 -13.43 15.98 -13.27
C MET A 16 -12.85 16.64 -12.01
N LEU A 17 -13.29 17.86 -11.68
CA LEU A 17 -12.91 18.54 -10.43
C LEU A 17 -13.65 17.97 -9.19
N GLY A 18 -14.86 17.42 -9.36
CA GLY A 18 -15.63 16.82 -8.27
C GLY A 18 -15.11 15.46 -7.79
N ALA A 19 -14.49 14.67 -8.68
CA ALA A 19 -14.00 13.33 -8.35
C ALA A 19 -12.74 13.32 -7.46
N GLY A 20 -11.99 14.43 -7.39
CA GLY A 20 -10.79 14.54 -6.54
C GLY A 20 -11.07 14.55 -5.03
N LEU A 21 -12.32 14.77 -4.62
CA LEU A 21 -12.74 14.72 -3.20
C LEU A 21 -13.10 13.31 -2.73
N ALA A 22 -13.15 12.31 -3.61
CA ALA A 22 -13.37 10.91 -3.23
C ALA A 22 -12.08 10.22 -2.74
N GLN A 23 -11.08 10.98 -2.31
CA GLN A 23 -10.03 10.43 -1.46
C GLN A 23 -10.70 10.11 -0.13
N ALA A 24 -10.80 8.82 0.22
CA ALA A 24 -11.15 8.38 1.56
C ALA A 24 -10.13 9.00 2.52
N ALA A 25 -10.43 10.20 3.02
CA ALA A 25 -9.55 10.89 3.93
C ALA A 25 -9.42 10.01 5.18
N ASP A 26 -8.19 9.68 5.56
CA ASP A 26 -7.88 8.91 6.78
C ASP A 26 -8.42 9.58 8.05
N SER A 27 -8.96 10.80 7.94
CA SER A 27 -9.56 11.58 9.02
C SER A 27 -10.85 12.28 8.59
N PHE A 28 -11.84 12.30 9.48
CA PHE A 28 -13.04 13.13 9.36
C PHE A 28 -12.90 14.32 10.30
N LEU A 29 -12.91 15.55 9.78
CA LEU A 29 -12.70 16.77 10.57
C LEU A 29 -11.40 16.75 11.42
N GLY A 30 -10.32 16.16 10.88
CA GLY A 30 -9.06 16.00 11.61
C GLY A 30 -9.06 14.86 12.65
N ILE A 31 -10.17 14.13 12.79
CA ILE A 31 -10.27 12.95 13.66
C ILE A 31 -9.87 11.72 12.84
N PRO A 32 -8.77 11.02 13.18
CA PRO A 32 -8.36 9.80 12.48
C PRO A 32 -9.47 8.74 12.54
N ARG A 33 -9.90 8.25 11.38
CA ARG A 33 -10.92 7.20 11.23
C ARG A 33 -10.32 5.89 10.72
N PHE A 34 -9.07 5.61 11.07
CA PHE A 34 -8.45 4.39 10.61
C PHE A 34 -8.91 3.19 11.45
N LYS A 35 -9.71 2.31 10.85
CA LYS A 35 -10.02 0.97 11.38
C LYS A 35 -9.12 -0.04 10.64
N GLY A 36 -8.07 -0.54 11.28
CA GLY A 36 -7.23 -1.61 10.72
C GLY A 36 -5.73 -1.47 10.99
N VAL A 37 -4.90 -2.02 10.09
CA VAL A 37 -3.42 -1.92 10.11
C VAL A 37 -2.92 -0.85 9.15
N LYS A 38 -2.12 0.10 9.65
CA LYS A 38 -1.63 1.24 8.84
C LYS A 38 -0.84 0.72 7.63
N PRO A 39 -1.13 1.17 6.39
CA PRO A 39 -0.36 0.78 5.23
C PRO A 39 1.11 1.20 5.35
N LEU A 40 2.03 0.28 5.01
CA LEU A 40 3.45 0.58 4.89
C LEU A 40 3.75 1.06 3.46
N LYS A 41 4.37 2.23 3.34
CA LYS A 41 4.73 2.87 2.06
C LYS A 41 6.24 2.80 1.80
N ASP A 42 6.83 1.67 2.15
CA ASP A 42 8.25 1.41 1.93
C ASP A 42 8.43 0.66 0.61
N ARG A 43 9.28 1.17 -0.28
CA ARG A 43 9.44 0.61 -1.62
C ARG A 43 10.20 -0.71 -1.60
N THR A 44 11.31 -0.78 -0.86
CA THR A 44 12.13 -2.00 -0.77
C THR A 44 11.31 -3.15 -0.20
N TYR A 45 10.53 -2.89 0.86
CA TYR A 45 9.57 -3.84 1.40
C TYR A 45 8.50 -4.28 0.38
N GLN A 46 7.95 -3.34 -0.40
CA GLN A 46 6.91 -3.66 -1.39
C GLN A 46 7.45 -4.48 -2.56
N GLU A 47 8.67 -4.19 -3.00
CA GLU A 47 9.35 -4.95 -4.05
C GLU A 47 9.67 -6.36 -3.52
N ALA A 48 10.46 -6.49 -2.44
CA ALA A 48 10.89 -7.78 -1.91
C ALA A 48 9.73 -8.67 -1.42
N CYS A 49 8.84 -8.15 -0.57
CA CYS A 49 7.76 -8.94 0.03
C CYS A 49 6.50 -9.06 -0.86
N GLY A 50 6.50 -8.37 -2.02
CA GLY A 50 5.40 -8.35 -2.98
C GLY A 50 5.63 -9.22 -4.22
N GLU A 51 6.78 -9.86 -4.36
CA GLU A 51 7.16 -10.63 -5.56
C GLU A 51 6.27 -11.86 -5.80
N CYS A 52 5.84 -12.55 -4.73
CA CYS A 52 5.08 -13.81 -4.85
C CYS A 52 3.62 -13.68 -4.38
N HIS A 53 3.34 -12.79 -3.43
CA HIS A 53 2.01 -12.57 -2.87
C HIS A 53 1.82 -11.11 -2.49
N PHE A 54 0.63 -10.76 -2.02
CA PHE A 54 0.39 -9.43 -1.46
C PHE A 54 1.37 -9.13 -0.32
N ALA A 55 2.02 -7.96 -0.33
CA ALA A 55 2.94 -7.55 0.73
C ALA A 55 2.18 -7.30 2.05
N TYR A 56 2.13 -8.33 2.90
CA TYR A 56 1.34 -8.35 4.12
C TYR A 56 1.78 -7.31 5.14
N PHE A 57 0.96 -6.29 5.36
CA PHE A 57 1.31 -5.19 6.27
C PHE A 57 1.89 -5.65 7.62
N PRO A 58 3.03 -5.07 8.08
CA PRO A 58 3.73 -5.53 9.29
C PRO A 58 2.87 -5.55 10.56
N GLY A 59 1.83 -4.72 10.66
CA GLY A 59 0.93 -4.73 11.82
C GLY A 59 -0.05 -5.91 11.88
N LEU A 60 -0.03 -6.84 10.91
CA LEU A 60 -0.85 -8.06 10.93
C LEU A 60 -0.27 -9.17 11.82
N LEU A 61 1.01 -9.09 12.19
CA LEU A 61 1.67 -10.06 13.07
C LEU A 61 2.48 -9.35 14.17
N PRO A 62 2.66 -9.98 15.34
CA PRO A 62 3.56 -9.46 16.36
C PRO A 62 5.02 -9.54 15.91
N ALA A 63 5.86 -8.62 16.40
CA ALA A 63 7.27 -8.51 15.99
C ALA A 63 8.07 -9.83 16.08
N ARG A 64 7.78 -10.69 17.07
CA ARG A 64 8.45 -12.00 17.21
C ARG A 64 8.22 -12.92 16.01
N SER A 65 7.05 -12.86 15.39
CA SER A 65 6.71 -13.69 14.24
C SER A 65 7.49 -13.24 13.01
N TRP A 66 7.58 -11.93 12.78
CA TRP A 66 8.40 -11.37 11.70
C TRP A 66 9.88 -11.68 11.87
N LYS A 67 10.42 -11.51 13.09
CA LYS A 67 11.81 -11.87 13.38
C LYS A 67 12.11 -13.31 13.03
N ARG A 68 11.18 -14.23 13.33
CA ARG A 68 11.30 -15.63 12.93
C ARG A 68 11.28 -15.73 11.40
N LEU A 69 10.27 -15.19 10.71
CA LEU A 69 10.18 -15.27 9.25
C LEU A 69 11.41 -14.73 8.51
N MET A 70 12.01 -13.64 9.00
CA MET A 70 13.20 -13.00 8.41
C MET A 70 14.53 -13.68 8.74
N GLU A 71 14.55 -14.79 9.51
CA GLU A 71 15.77 -15.59 9.68
C GLU A 71 16.17 -16.22 8.34
N PRO A 72 17.47 -16.24 7.96
CA PRO A 72 17.89 -16.70 6.63
C PRO A 72 17.35 -18.09 6.26
N LYS A 73 17.44 -19.05 7.19
CA LYS A 73 16.92 -20.41 7.01
C LYS A 73 15.41 -20.51 6.78
N ASN A 74 14.63 -19.52 7.21
CA ASN A 74 13.18 -19.51 6.99
C ASN A 74 12.80 -18.74 5.73
N LEU A 75 13.67 -17.85 5.24
CA LEU A 75 13.53 -17.25 3.91
C LEU A 75 13.94 -18.26 2.83
N GLU A 76 14.98 -19.06 3.07
CA GLU A 76 15.38 -20.19 2.21
C GLU A 76 14.25 -21.22 2.03
N ASN A 77 13.45 -21.44 3.08
CA ASN A 77 12.27 -22.30 3.07
C ASN A 77 11.02 -21.54 3.51
N HIS A 78 10.65 -20.55 2.70
CA HIS A 78 9.50 -19.68 2.91
C HIS A 78 8.22 -20.35 2.38
N PHE A 79 7.64 -21.22 3.20
CA PHE A 79 6.42 -21.98 2.84
C PHE A 79 6.58 -22.89 1.61
N GLY A 80 7.78 -23.46 1.42
CA GLY A 80 8.10 -24.32 0.28
C GLY A 80 8.74 -23.60 -0.91
N GLU A 81 8.87 -22.27 -0.83
CA GLU A 81 9.56 -21.44 -1.81
C GLU A 81 10.86 -20.86 -1.24
N ASN A 82 11.78 -20.43 -2.10
CA ASN A 82 12.95 -19.66 -1.70
C ASN A 82 12.65 -18.16 -1.85
N ALA A 83 12.64 -17.44 -0.74
CA ALA A 83 12.47 -15.98 -0.65
C ALA A 83 13.69 -15.31 0.02
N GLU A 84 14.89 -15.87 -0.17
CA GLU A 84 16.14 -15.27 0.28
C GLU A 84 16.29 -13.84 -0.24
N LEU A 85 16.80 -12.99 0.64
CA LEU A 85 17.15 -11.61 0.36
C LEU A 85 18.64 -11.45 0.62
N ASP A 86 19.28 -10.50 -0.04
CA ASP A 86 20.63 -10.11 0.37
C ASP A 86 20.60 -9.57 1.82
N GLU A 87 21.76 -9.64 2.48
CA GLU A 87 21.83 -9.32 3.91
C GLU A 87 21.57 -7.83 4.18
N GLU A 88 21.79 -6.93 3.21
CA GLU A 88 21.49 -5.51 3.38
C GLU A 88 19.98 -5.29 3.42
N ASP A 89 19.26 -5.80 2.42
CA ASP A 89 17.80 -5.69 2.33
C ASP A 89 17.09 -6.44 3.47
N ARG A 90 17.57 -7.65 3.83
CA ARG A 90 17.02 -8.44 4.95
C ARG A 90 17.14 -7.72 6.30
N ARG A 91 18.15 -6.88 6.46
CA ARG A 91 18.40 -6.12 7.71
C ARG A 91 17.74 -4.76 7.71
N TYR A 92 17.50 -4.20 6.53
CA TYR A 92 16.72 -2.99 6.34
C TYR A 92 15.24 -3.20 6.65
N ILE A 93 14.68 -4.32 6.16
CA ILE A 93 13.28 -4.73 6.37
C ILE A 93 13.05 -5.26 7.79
#